data_AF-A0A315F1L5-F1
#
_entry.id   AF-A0A315F1L5-F1
#
_cell.length_a   1.000
_cell.length_b   1.000
_cell.length_c   1.000
_cell.angle_alpha   90.00
_cell.angle_beta   90.00
_cell.angle_gamma   90.00
#
_symmetry.space_group_name_H-M   'P 1'
#
loop_
_entity.id
_entity.type
_entity.pdbx_description
1 polymer ?
#
loop_
_entity_poly.entity_id
_entity_poly.type
_entity_poly.pdbx_seq_one_letter_code
_entity_poly.pdbx_strand_id
1 'polypeptide(L)'
;MITRGYFIGQIIDELTAVSQQVKSRSGLQLFDLNRYLEDFFKDILNIVYGYKLINLNEERSNNPGLDLGDEVAKVAFQVTSTKSSSKVNETLKKAAKQVGKFPKMFVLILQDKQGSYTLDAALSKPFGFIAEEHILDIGDVLKKVLSLQIEQLQRLHDLVSKEVARVKIELEVPDKHGKFQTNIDSFIEQVPRERFEGIDTYYGHLVSEAAKEKATYDVSQEDVEKDFKKLIKKLRGLPRISRQFYAFLLDRGAWDETNKFINADYLQRVCSFPDMDGELRLLTAADLCWWQEPDEQGQSASWRIATVTPSKSYEFTWELMDFLKQKKIGLEKVIVSLDFSDFK
;
A
#
# COMPACT_ATOMS: atom_id res chain seq x y z
N MET A 1 6.08 13.75 -4.65
CA MET A 1 7.47 13.27 -4.48
C MET A 1 7.67 12.83 -3.03
N ILE A 2 7.09 11.69 -2.62
CA ILE A 2 7.15 11.12 -1.25
C ILE A 2 7.20 9.58 -1.33
N THR A 3 8.02 9.00 -2.20
CA THR A 3 8.03 7.53 -2.39
C THR A 3 9.07 6.84 -1.51
N ARG A 4 10.33 7.30 -1.50
CA ARG A 4 11.40 6.63 -0.75
C ARG A 4 11.24 6.70 0.77
N GLY A 5 10.99 7.90 1.31
CA GLY A 5 10.85 8.10 2.76
C GLY A 5 9.66 7.35 3.35
N TYR A 6 8.56 7.24 2.59
CA TYR A 6 7.39 6.46 2.96
C TYR A 6 7.71 4.97 3.08
N PHE A 7 8.32 4.37 2.04
CA PHE A 7 8.68 2.95 2.07
C PHE A 7 9.64 2.62 3.21
N ILE A 8 10.68 3.45 3.39
CA ILE A 8 11.65 3.26 4.47
C ILE A 8 10.97 3.35 5.84
N GLY A 9 10.13 4.36 6.06
CA GLY A 9 9.39 4.53 7.32
C GLY A 9 8.52 3.31 7.63
N GLN A 10 7.70 2.87 6.68
CA GLN A 10 6.84 1.69 6.84
C GLN A 10 7.65 0.42 7.13
N ILE A 11 8.71 0.14 6.37
CA ILE A 11 9.57 -1.03 6.60
C ILE A 11 10.19 -1.01 8.00
N ILE A 12 10.67 0.17 8.46
CA ILE A 12 11.25 0.33 9.80
C ILE A 12 10.18 0.04 10.86
N ASP A 13 9.01 0.66 10.75
CA ASP A 13 7.93 0.51 11.73
C ASP A 13 7.46 -0.95 11.82
N GLU A 14 7.28 -1.61 10.68
CA GLU A 14 6.81 -2.99 10.60
C GLU A 14 7.84 -3.99 11.13
N LEU A 15 9.11 -3.91 10.72
CA LEU A 15 10.16 -4.81 11.21
C LEU A 15 10.46 -4.59 12.70
N THR A 16 10.36 -3.34 13.18
CA THR A 16 10.48 -3.04 14.61
C THR A 16 9.33 -3.66 15.40
N ALA A 17 8.09 -3.58 14.89
CA ALA A 17 6.94 -4.21 15.52
C ALA A 17 7.11 -5.74 15.62
N VAL A 18 7.59 -6.39 14.56
CA VAL A 18 7.89 -7.84 14.57
C VAL A 18 8.97 -8.16 15.61
N SER A 19 10.07 -7.42 15.64
CA SER A 19 11.15 -7.62 16.62
C SER A 19 10.66 -7.50 18.07
N GLN A 20 9.82 -6.49 18.36
CA GLN A 20 9.21 -6.32 19.69
C GLN A 20 8.29 -7.50 20.05
N GLN A 21 7.45 -7.95 19.12
CA GLN A 21 6.57 -9.10 19.36
C GLN A 21 7.36 -10.38 19.62
N VAL A 22 8.42 -10.63 18.85
CA VAL A 22 9.33 -11.78 19.07
C VAL A 22 10.00 -11.68 20.44
N LYS A 23 10.44 -10.49 20.85
CA LYS A 23 11.04 -10.24 22.17
C LYS A 23 10.07 -10.54 23.32
N SER A 24 8.81 -10.12 23.20
CA SER A 24 7.78 -10.42 24.21
C SER A 24 7.44 -11.92 24.30
N ARG A 25 7.69 -12.70 23.25
CA ARG A 25 7.16 -14.07 23.09
C ARG A 25 8.22 -15.16 23.05
N SER A 26 9.51 -14.81 23.02
CA SER A 26 10.62 -15.78 23.04
C SER A 26 10.63 -16.71 24.27
N GLY A 27 9.82 -16.42 25.30
CA GLY A 27 9.60 -17.29 26.45
C GLY A 27 8.54 -18.39 26.28
N LEU A 28 7.78 -18.41 25.18
CA LEU A 28 6.60 -19.28 25.00
C LEU A 28 6.82 -20.55 24.17
N GLN A 29 8.06 -20.82 23.71
CA GLN A 29 8.45 -22.05 22.98
C GLN A 29 7.49 -22.47 21.84
N LEU A 30 6.99 -21.51 21.05
CA LEU A 30 6.17 -21.79 19.88
C LEU A 30 7.06 -22.19 18.70
N PHE A 31 7.16 -23.50 18.40
CA PHE A 31 8.02 -24.03 17.33
C PHE A 31 7.56 -23.62 15.93
N ASP A 32 6.25 -23.55 15.68
CA ASP A 32 5.69 -23.14 14.37
C ASP A 32 6.06 -21.69 14.02
N LEU A 33 6.20 -20.84 15.04
CA LEU A 33 6.58 -19.44 14.87
C LEU A 33 8.03 -19.28 14.39
N ASN A 34 8.96 -20.11 14.87
CA ASN A 34 10.36 -20.01 14.47
C ASN A 34 10.53 -20.30 12.97
N ARG A 35 9.86 -21.37 12.48
CA ARG A 35 9.90 -21.71 11.04
C ARG A 35 9.33 -20.58 10.19
N TYR A 36 8.22 -19.99 10.61
CA TYR A 36 7.63 -18.88 9.87
C TYR A 36 8.53 -17.64 9.88
N LEU A 37 9.16 -17.31 11.01
CA LEU A 37 10.14 -16.22 11.07
C LEU A 37 11.37 -16.49 10.20
N GLU A 38 11.86 -17.73 10.14
CA GLU A 38 12.95 -18.12 9.24
C GLU A 38 12.58 -17.83 7.78
N ASP A 39 11.39 -18.24 7.33
CA ASP A 39 10.91 -17.97 5.98
C ASP A 39 10.70 -16.47 5.70
N PHE A 40 10.13 -15.74 6.66
CA PHE A 40 9.95 -14.29 6.54
C PHE A 40 11.30 -13.56 6.41
N PHE A 41 12.29 -13.91 7.23
CA PHE A 41 13.62 -13.29 7.17
C PHE A 41 14.42 -13.76 5.97
N LYS A 42 14.22 -14.99 5.46
CA LYS A 42 14.81 -15.46 4.22
C LYS A 42 14.45 -14.54 3.06
N ASP A 43 13.17 -14.22 2.89
CA ASP A 43 12.72 -13.40 1.77
C ASP A 43 13.20 -11.95 1.91
N ILE A 44 13.24 -11.41 3.13
CA ILE A 44 13.86 -10.10 3.41
C ILE A 44 15.34 -10.09 3.04
N LEU A 45 16.12 -11.07 3.53
CA LEU A 45 17.56 -11.15 3.28
C LEU A 45 17.87 -11.31 1.79
N ASN A 46 17.06 -12.07 1.06
CA ASN A 46 17.17 -12.22 -0.39
C ASN A 46 17.04 -10.87 -1.11
N ILE A 47 16.09 -10.02 -0.71
CA ILE A 47 15.92 -8.69 -1.30
C ILE A 47 17.03 -7.73 -0.87
N VAL A 48 17.38 -7.72 0.43
CA VAL A 48 18.30 -6.75 1.03
C VAL A 48 19.76 -6.99 0.59
N TYR A 49 20.17 -8.26 0.51
CA TYR A 49 21.55 -8.63 0.17
C TYR A 49 21.71 -9.20 -1.24
N GLY A 50 20.60 -9.46 -1.96
CA GLY A 50 20.64 -10.03 -3.31
C GLY A 50 20.99 -11.53 -3.33
N TYR A 51 20.74 -12.23 -2.22
CA TYR A 51 20.94 -13.68 -2.13
C TYR A 51 19.73 -14.46 -2.66
N LYS A 52 19.93 -15.78 -2.80
CA LYS A 52 18.90 -16.78 -3.13
C LYS A 52 18.87 -17.85 -2.04
N LEU A 53 18.69 -17.41 -0.80
CA LEU A 53 18.58 -18.26 0.37
C LEU A 53 17.34 -19.15 0.24
N ILE A 54 17.53 -20.43 0.51
CA ILE A 54 16.49 -21.43 0.71
C ILE A 54 16.50 -21.91 2.15
N ASN A 55 15.37 -22.41 2.64
CA ASN A 55 15.31 -23.01 3.97
C ASN A 55 15.96 -24.41 3.92
N LEU A 56 17.05 -24.58 4.65
CA LEU A 56 17.82 -25.82 4.67
C LEU A 56 17.05 -26.94 5.39
N ASN A 57 16.12 -26.61 6.29
CA ASN A 57 15.32 -27.60 7.00
C ASN A 57 14.21 -28.22 6.13
N GLU A 58 13.87 -27.63 4.98
CA GLU A 58 12.90 -28.20 4.03
C GLU A 58 13.50 -29.35 3.20
N GLU A 59 14.76 -29.25 2.78
CA GLU A 59 15.42 -30.29 1.97
C GLU A 59 15.96 -31.47 2.80
N ARG A 60 16.41 -31.20 4.03
CA ARG A 60 16.84 -32.22 5.00
C ARG A 60 16.40 -31.82 6.40
N SER A 61 15.47 -32.60 6.96
CA SER A 61 15.11 -32.47 8.38
C SER A 61 16.37 -32.59 9.24
N ASN A 62 16.58 -31.62 10.14
CA ASN A 62 17.72 -31.50 11.06
C ASN A 62 19.07 -31.09 10.43
N ASN A 63 19.11 -30.06 9.58
CA ASN A 63 20.38 -29.45 9.20
C ASN A 63 21.04 -28.81 10.45
N PRO A 64 22.23 -29.26 10.91
CA PRO A 64 22.74 -28.83 12.22
C PRO A 64 23.28 -27.40 12.17
N GLY A 65 22.58 -26.47 12.83
CA GLY A 65 23.09 -25.13 13.16
C GLY A 65 23.11 -24.12 12.01
N LEU A 66 22.36 -24.36 10.94
CA LEU A 66 22.12 -23.42 9.86
C LEU A 66 20.67 -23.56 9.41
N ASP A 67 19.94 -22.44 9.32
CA ASP A 67 18.52 -22.46 8.94
C ASP A 67 18.35 -22.13 7.46
N LEU A 68 19.12 -21.17 6.95
CA LEU A 68 19.03 -20.68 5.56
C LEU A 68 20.38 -20.81 4.84
N GLY A 69 20.34 -21.10 3.55
CA GLY A 69 21.56 -21.22 2.75
C GLY A 69 21.38 -20.89 1.28
N ASP A 70 22.41 -20.33 0.67
CA ASP A 70 22.54 -20.08 -0.77
C ASP A 70 23.81 -20.80 -1.25
N GLU A 71 23.65 -21.90 -1.98
CA GLU A 71 24.78 -22.70 -2.46
C GLU A 71 25.58 -22.00 -3.58
N VAL A 72 24.96 -21.04 -4.30
CA VAL A 72 25.62 -20.30 -5.38
C VAL A 72 26.50 -19.21 -4.80
N ALA A 73 25.97 -18.41 -3.88
CA ALA A 73 26.73 -17.40 -3.14
C ALA A 73 27.66 -18.03 -2.08
N LYS A 74 27.43 -19.30 -1.73
CA LYS A 74 28.10 -20.06 -0.67
C LYS A 74 28.01 -19.36 0.69
N VAL A 75 26.82 -18.84 1.00
CA VAL A 75 26.52 -18.13 2.25
C VAL A 75 25.41 -18.87 3.00
N ALA A 76 25.49 -18.91 4.32
CA ALA A 76 24.43 -19.43 5.17
C ALA A 76 24.11 -18.50 6.34
N PHE A 77 22.87 -18.59 6.84
CA PHE A 77 22.39 -17.84 7.98
C PHE A 77 21.82 -18.79 9.04
N GLN A 78 22.15 -18.50 10.30
CA GLN A 78 21.35 -18.94 11.45
C GLN A 78 20.46 -17.77 11.87
N VAL A 79 19.15 -18.00 11.94
CA VAL A 79 18.17 -17.07 12.49
C VAL A 79 17.90 -17.50 13.95
N THR A 80 18.01 -16.57 14.89
CA THR A 80 17.79 -16.91 16.31
C THR A 80 17.33 -15.74 17.15
N SER A 81 16.54 -16.02 18.18
CA SER A 81 16.19 -15.05 19.22
C SER A 81 17.20 -15.03 20.38
N THR A 82 18.15 -15.98 20.42
CA THR A 82 19.12 -16.09 21.52
C THR A 82 20.44 -15.40 21.17
N LYS A 83 20.76 -14.34 21.91
CA LYS A 83 21.94 -13.50 21.66
C LYS A 83 23.23 -13.93 22.35
N SER A 84 23.30 -15.08 23.03
CA SER A 84 24.46 -15.44 23.86
C SER A 84 25.70 -15.85 23.05
N SER A 85 26.90 -15.49 23.53
CA SER A 85 28.17 -15.99 22.96
C SER A 85 28.22 -17.53 22.92
N SER A 86 27.65 -18.20 23.94
CA SER A 86 27.53 -19.66 23.97
C SER A 86 26.71 -20.20 22.80
N LYS A 87 25.59 -19.54 22.46
CA LYS A 87 24.74 -19.93 21.33
C LYS A 87 25.47 -19.78 20.00
N VAL A 88 26.21 -18.68 19.82
CA VAL A 88 27.00 -18.45 18.60
C VAL A 88 28.08 -19.52 18.44
N ASN A 89 28.85 -19.81 19.49
CA ASN A 89 29.87 -20.86 19.45
C ASN A 89 29.26 -22.26 19.22
N GLU A 90 28.11 -22.55 19.82
CA GLU A 90 27.39 -23.81 19.57
C GLU A 90 26.94 -23.93 18.11
N THR A 91 26.48 -22.83 17.51
CA THR A 91 26.07 -22.75 16.10
C THR A 91 27.26 -23.02 15.19
N LEU A 92 28.39 -22.33 15.41
CA LEU A 92 29.64 -22.55 14.66
C LEU A 92 30.13 -24.00 14.76
N LYS A 93 30.04 -24.60 15.96
CA LYS A 93 30.41 -26.01 16.19
C LYS A 93 29.53 -26.97 15.38
N LYS A 94 28.21 -26.74 15.34
CA LYS A 94 27.27 -27.58 14.58
C LYS A 94 27.48 -27.46 13.08
N ALA A 95 27.71 -26.23 12.63
CA ALA A 95 27.90 -25.92 11.22
C ALA A 95 29.29 -26.27 10.67
N ALA A 96 30.27 -26.61 11.51
CA ALA A 96 31.64 -26.93 11.09
C ALA A 96 31.70 -28.00 9.96
N LYS A 97 30.74 -28.92 9.92
CA LYS A 97 30.61 -29.95 8.87
C LYS A 97 30.18 -29.39 7.50
N GLN A 98 29.64 -28.17 7.47
CA GLN A 98 29.08 -27.52 6.29
C GLN A 98 30.00 -26.43 5.72
N VAL A 99 31.16 -26.14 6.33
CA VAL A 99 32.13 -25.12 5.87
C VAL A 99 32.48 -25.28 4.38
N GLY A 100 32.59 -26.52 3.89
CA GLY A 100 32.91 -26.78 2.48
C GLY A 100 31.80 -26.32 1.51
N LYS A 101 30.54 -26.33 1.95
CA LYS A 101 29.40 -25.81 1.19
C LYS A 101 29.20 -24.30 1.42
N PHE A 102 29.29 -23.88 2.68
CA PHE A 102 29.03 -22.53 3.14
C PHE A 102 30.24 -22.00 3.94
N PRO A 103 31.31 -21.52 3.28
CA PRO A 103 32.47 -20.95 3.94
C PRO A 103 32.14 -19.61 4.61
N LYS A 104 31.05 -18.94 4.23
CA LYS A 104 30.57 -17.70 4.88
C LYS A 104 29.29 -17.96 5.64
N MET A 105 29.29 -17.63 6.92
CA MET A 105 28.13 -17.76 7.81
C MET A 105 27.81 -16.41 8.45
N PHE A 106 26.51 -16.13 8.57
CA PHE A 106 25.97 -15.05 9.38
C PHE A 106 25.08 -15.61 10.49
N VAL A 107 24.99 -14.89 11.61
CA VAL A 107 24.01 -15.13 12.66
C VAL A 107 23.11 -13.90 12.74
N LEU A 108 21.86 -14.06 12.34
CA LEU A 108 20.83 -13.03 12.46
C LEU A 108 20.11 -13.20 13.80
N ILE A 109 20.27 -12.20 14.67
CA ILE A 109 19.60 -12.11 15.95
C ILE A 109 18.33 -11.29 15.78
N LEU A 110 17.17 -11.89 16.07
CA LEU A 110 15.86 -11.25 15.92
C LEU A 110 15.58 -10.18 17.00
N GLN A 111 16.43 -10.14 18.01
CA GLN A 111 16.46 -9.16 19.10
C GLN A 111 17.74 -8.30 19.01
N ASP A 112 17.87 -7.35 19.94
CA ASP A 112 19.09 -6.55 20.09
C ASP A 112 20.31 -7.45 20.35
N LYS A 113 21.34 -7.37 19.50
CA LYS A 113 22.60 -8.11 19.69
C LYS A 113 23.38 -7.62 20.92
N GLN A 114 24.39 -8.37 21.35
CA GLN A 114 25.28 -7.95 22.45
C GLN A 114 26.31 -6.92 21.96
N GLY A 115 26.79 -6.09 22.88
CA GLY A 115 27.87 -5.15 22.58
C GLY A 115 29.21 -5.82 22.30
N SER A 116 29.42 -7.04 22.81
CA SER A 116 30.62 -7.85 22.56
C SER A 116 30.32 -9.34 22.63
N TYR A 117 31.13 -10.14 21.93
CA TYR A 117 31.00 -11.59 21.85
C TYR A 117 32.33 -12.29 22.11
N THR A 118 32.33 -13.32 22.94
CA THR A 118 33.51 -14.18 23.16
C THR A 118 33.42 -15.39 22.25
N LEU A 119 34.14 -15.33 21.12
CA LEU A 119 34.17 -16.38 20.11
C LEU A 119 35.32 -17.37 20.33
N ASP A 120 35.06 -18.65 20.11
CA ASP A 120 36.10 -19.68 20.05
C ASP A 120 36.85 -19.59 18.71
N ALA A 121 38.14 -19.25 18.76
CA ALA A 121 38.98 -19.07 17.58
C ALA A 121 39.09 -20.33 16.70
N ALA A 122 39.03 -21.52 17.30
CA ALA A 122 39.08 -22.77 16.54
C ALA A 122 37.79 -22.99 15.71
N LEU A 123 36.67 -22.46 16.20
CA LEU A 123 35.36 -22.58 15.56
C LEU A 123 35.08 -21.42 14.57
N SER A 124 35.60 -20.23 14.83
CA SER A 124 35.37 -19.05 13.97
C SER A 124 36.29 -19.00 12.75
N LYS A 125 37.56 -19.43 12.90
CA LYS A 125 38.58 -19.38 11.83
C LYS A 125 38.17 -20.10 10.53
N PRO A 126 37.55 -21.30 10.55
CA PRO A 126 37.12 -21.99 9.32
C PRO A 126 36.14 -21.19 8.46
N PHE A 127 35.35 -20.30 9.08
CA PHE A 127 34.36 -19.46 8.40
C PHE A 127 34.86 -18.02 8.16
N GLY A 128 36.06 -17.68 8.63
CA GLY A 128 36.49 -16.29 8.70
C GLY A 128 35.56 -15.41 9.56
N PHE A 129 34.92 -16.01 10.58
CA PHE A 129 33.82 -15.39 11.30
C PHE A 129 34.31 -14.30 12.26
N ILE A 130 33.92 -13.06 11.97
CA ILE A 130 34.18 -11.85 12.75
C ILE A 130 32.86 -11.38 13.35
N ALA A 131 32.79 -11.20 14.68
CA ALA A 131 31.55 -10.88 15.38
C ALA A 131 30.88 -9.61 14.85
N GLU A 132 31.66 -8.58 14.60
CA GLU A 132 31.19 -7.26 14.19
C GLU A 132 30.56 -7.26 12.78
N GLU A 133 31.01 -8.17 11.91
CA GLU A 133 30.55 -8.27 10.53
C GLU A 133 29.48 -9.35 10.34
N HIS A 134 29.58 -10.46 11.07
CA HIS A 134 28.80 -11.66 10.81
C HIS A 134 27.66 -11.86 11.81
N ILE A 135 27.64 -11.14 12.93
CA ILE A 135 26.49 -11.11 13.85
C ILE A 135 25.66 -9.87 13.55
N LEU A 136 24.50 -10.11 12.95
CA LEU A 136 23.56 -9.08 12.52
C LEU A 136 22.38 -9.05 13.46
N ASP A 137 21.82 -7.86 13.68
CA ASP A 137 20.47 -7.70 14.22
C ASP A 137 19.55 -7.01 13.20
N ILE A 138 18.29 -6.80 13.60
CA ILE A 138 17.30 -6.08 12.79
C ILE A 138 17.77 -4.67 12.46
N GLY A 139 18.48 -4.00 13.38
CA GLY A 139 19.05 -2.68 13.15
C GLY A 139 20.07 -2.68 12.02
N ASP A 140 20.91 -3.70 11.92
CA ASP A 140 21.87 -3.86 10.83
C ASP A 140 21.20 -4.14 9.49
N VAL A 141 20.15 -4.97 9.48
CA VAL A 141 19.33 -5.18 8.27
C VAL A 141 18.70 -3.86 7.84
N LEU A 142 18.12 -3.09 8.76
CA LEU A 142 17.51 -1.79 8.46
C LEU A 142 18.52 -0.77 7.94
N LYS A 143 19.75 -0.73 8.46
CA LYS A 143 20.82 0.11 7.89
C LYS A 143 21.08 -0.23 6.44
N LYS A 144 21.04 -1.52 6.08
CA LYS A 144 21.21 -1.95 4.68
C LYS A 144 20.00 -1.55 3.83
N VAL A 145 18.78 -1.63 4.36
CA VAL A 145 17.54 -1.15 3.71
C VAL A 145 17.66 0.32 3.29
N LEU A 146 18.23 1.19 4.13
CA LEU A 146 18.43 2.61 3.80
C LEU A 146 19.26 2.85 2.52
N SER A 147 20.10 1.89 2.13
CA SER A 147 20.96 1.96 0.95
C SER A 147 20.39 1.30 -0.31
N LEU A 148 19.21 0.68 -0.24
CA LEU A 148 18.62 -0.05 -1.37
C LEU A 148 18.13 0.87 -2.49
N GLN A 149 18.12 0.35 -3.73
CA GLN A 149 17.51 1.03 -4.87
C GLN A 149 15.99 1.09 -4.72
N ILE A 150 15.32 2.02 -5.40
CA ILE A 150 13.88 2.27 -5.19
C ILE A 150 13.02 1.05 -5.55
N GLU A 151 13.41 0.29 -6.57
CA GLU A 151 12.74 -0.92 -7.03
C GLU A 151 12.88 -2.07 -6.02
N GLN A 152 13.99 -2.12 -5.28
CA GLN A 152 14.20 -3.10 -4.21
C GLN A 152 13.45 -2.68 -2.94
N LEU A 153 13.42 -1.38 -2.63
CA LEU A 153 12.65 -0.85 -1.51
C LEU A 153 11.16 -1.10 -1.68
N GLN A 154 10.62 -0.88 -2.88
CA GLN A 154 9.21 -1.15 -3.15
C GLN A 154 8.91 -2.65 -3.01
N ARG A 155 9.74 -3.52 -3.59
CA ARG A 155 9.61 -4.98 -3.43
C ARG A 155 9.66 -5.42 -1.96
N LEU A 156 10.59 -4.86 -1.19
CA LEU A 156 10.72 -5.15 0.23
C LEU A 156 9.50 -4.66 1.00
N HIS A 157 9.04 -3.44 0.74
CA HIS A 157 7.83 -2.88 1.33
C HIS A 157 6.62 -3.79 1.07
N ASP A 158 6.39 -4.18 -0.18
CA ASP A 158 5.23 -5.01 -0.55
C ASP A 158 5.29 -6.40 0.10
N LEU A 159 6.49 -6.98 0.23
CA LEU A 159 6.70 -8.23 0.97
C LEU A 159 6.41 -8.05 2.46
N VAL A 160 7.04 -7.05 3.11
CA VAL A 160 6.91 -6.83 4.54
C VAL A 160 5.47 -6.51 4.90
N SER A 161 4.77 -5.65 4.16
CA SER A 161 3.37 -5.32 4.47
C SER A 161 2.43 -6.53 4.32
N LYS A 162 2.67 -7.43 3.36
CA LYS A 162 1.87 -8.67 3.21
C LYS A 162 2.14 -9.65 4.33
N GLU A 163 3.41 -9.96 4.58
CA GLU A 163 3.79 -10.99 5.54
C GLU A 163 3.61 -10.51 6.98
N VAL A 164 3.81 -9.22 7.29
CA VAL A 164 3.63 -8.67 8.64
C VAL A 164 2.16 -8.65 9.05
N ALA A 165 1.22 -8.44 8.13
CA ALA A 165 -0.20 -8.59 8.44
C ALA A 165 -0.49 -10.01 8.93
N ARG A 166 0.05 -11.02 8.23
CA ARG A 166 -0.06 -12.43 8.61
C ARG A 166 0.69 -12.75 9.91
N VAL A 167 1.91 -12.23 10.09
CA VAL A 167 2.68 -12.35 11.35
C VAL A 167 1.84 -11.82 12.51
N LYS A 168 1.25 -10.62 12.37
CA LYS A 168 0.44 -9.99 13.42
C LYS A 168 -0.79 -10.81 13.75
N ILE A 169 -1.50 -11.34 12.74
CA ILE A 169 -2.69 -12.19 12.91
C ILE A 169 -2.34 -13.52 13.59
N GLU A 170 -1.33 -14.24 13.09
CA GLU A 170 -0.91 -15.53 13.66
C GLU A 170 -0.35 -15.38 15.07
N LEU A 171 0.30 -14.24 15.34
CA LEU A 171 0.74 -13.89 16.68
C LEU A 171 -0.40 -13.36 17.54
N GLU A 172 -1.56 -12.99 17.04
CA GLU A 172 -2.52 -12.32 17.90
C GLU A 172 -3.16 -13.27 18.92
N VAL A 173 -3.08 -12.90 20.20
CA VAL A 173 -3.80 -13.60 21.27
C VAL A 173 -5.07 -12.81 21.53
N PRO A 174 -6.25 -13.44 21.47
CA PRO A 174 -7.49 -12.74 21.78
C PRO A 174 -7.47 -12.25 23.23
N ASP A 175 -8.12 -11.11 23.48
CA ASP A 175 -8.28 -10.59 24.83
C ASP A 175 -9.11 -11.53 25.72
N LYS A 176 -9.33 -11.13 26.98
CA LYS A 176 -10.12 -11.90 27.96
C LYS A 176 -11.56 -12.19 27.50
N HIS A 177 -12.04 -11.53 26.45
CA HIS A 177 -13.36 -11.67 25.86
C HIS A 177 -13.34 -12.35 24.49
N GLY A 178 -12.21 -12.90 24.04
CA GLY A 178 -12.11 -13.56 22.74
C GLY A 178 -11.93 -12.58 21.57
N LYS A 179 -11.69 -11.29 21.84
CA LYS A 179 -11.58 -10.26 20.79
C LYS A 179 -10.13 -10.10 20.35
N PHE A 180 -9.91 -10.23 19.05
CA PHE A 180 -8.66 -9.93 18.36
C PHE A 180 -8.56 -8.40 18.18
N GLN A 181 -7.39 -7.79 18.43
CA GLN A 181 -7.15 -6.36 18.19
C GLN A 181 -7.01 -6.08 16.69
N THR A 182 -6.54 -7.04 15.89
CA THR A 182 -6.57 -6.96 14.43
C THR A 182 -8.01 -7.16 13.96
N ASN A 183 -8.57 -6.13 13.33
CA ASN A 183 -9.91 -6.15 12.76
C ASN A 183 -9.80 -5.95 11.25
N ILE A 184 -10.59 -6.68 10.47
CA ILE A 184 -10.65 -6.50 9.02
C ILE A 184 -10.97 -5.04 8.64
N ASP A 185 -11.69 -4.32 9.51
CA ASP A 185 -11.99 -2.88 9.33
C ASP A 185 -10.73 -2.01 9.20
N SER A 186 -9.57 -2.40 9.73
CA SER A 186 -8.32 -1.64 9.55
C SER A 186 -7.72 -1.79 8.15
N PHE A 187 -8.14 -2.81 7.41
CA PHE A 187 -7.70 -3.07 6.03
C PHE A 187 -8.75 -2.63 4.99
N ILE A 188 -9.94 -2.21 5.45
CA ILE A 188 -11.03 -1.76 4.60
C ILE A 188 -11.09 -0.24 4.67
N GLU A 189 -11.09 0.42 3.51
CA GLU A 189 -11.37 1.85 3.43
C GLU A 189 -12.77 2.12 4.00
N GLN A 190 -12.84 3.03 4.97
CA GLN A 190 -14.11 3.42 5.57
C GLN A 190 -14.95 4.22 4.57
N VAL A 191 -16.25 3.92 4.50
CA VAL A 191 -17.18 4.66 3.66
C VAL A 191 -17.15 6.15 4.10
N PRO A 192 -16.94 7.08 3.17
CA PRO A 192 -16.87 8.51 3.49
C PRO A 192 -18.21 8.99 4.07
N ARG A 193 -18.13 9.92 5.03
CA ARG A 193 -19.29 10.65 5.52
C ARG A 193 -19.46 11.93 4.70
N GLU A 194 -20.63 12.12 4.15
CA GLU A 194 -20.99 13.33 3.43
C GLU A 194 -21.33 14.49 4.38
N ARG A 195 -21.02 15.70 3.94
CA ARG A 195 -21.52 16.94 4.53
C ARG A 195 -22.22 17.75 3.42
N PHE A 196 -23.52 17.52 3.29
CA PHE A 196 -24.33 18.17 2.26
C PHE A 196 -25.07 19.39 2.84
N GLU A 197 -24.65 20.59 2.45
CA GLU A 197 -25.18 21.89 2.89
C GLU A 197 -25.17 22.87 1.70
N GLY A 198 -25.93 23.97 1.76
CA GLY A 198 -25.86 25.07 0.78
C GLY A 198 -26.58 24.83 -0.56
N ILE A 199 -27.55 23.91 -0.60
CA ILE A 199 -28.33 23.63 -1.81
C ILE A 199 -29.16 24.83 -2.28
N ASP A 200 -29.61 25.66 -1.34
CA ASP A 200 -30.34 26.91 -1.58
C ASP A 200 -29.46 27.95 -2.29
N THR A 201 -28.21 28.13 -1.86
CA THR A 201 -27.25 29.01 -2.52
C THR A 201 -26.89 28.50 -3.91
N TYR A 202 -26.67 27.18 -4.07
CA TYR A 202 -26.41 26.57 -5.39
C TYR A 202 -27.60 26.76 -6.34
N TYR A 203 -28.82 26.47 -5.87
CA TYR A 203 -30.03 26.66 -6.66
C TYR A 203 -30.24 28.12 -7.07
N GLY A 204 -30.04 29.05 -6.13
CA GLY A 204 -30.09 30.49 -6.41
C GLY A 204 -29.08 30.93 -7.46
N HIS A 205 -27.90 30.29 -7.52
CA HIS A 205 -26.94 30.53 -8.58
C HIS A 205 -27.46 30.07 -9.95
N LEU A 206 -28.02 28.86 -10.07
CA LEU A 206 -28.56 28.37 -11.35
C LEU A 206 -29.67 29.28 -11.90
N VAL A 207 -30.58 29.71 -11.04
CA VAL A 207 -31.65 30.66 -11.41
C VAL A 207 -31.06 31.99 -11.87
N SER A 208 -30.00 32.47 -11.22
CA SER A 208 -29.28 33.69 -11.59
C SER A 208 -28.58 33.55 -12.95
N GLU A 209 -27.92 32.43 -13.22
CA GLU A 209 -27.26 32.20 -14.52
C GLU A 209 -28.29 32.11 -15.66
N ALA A 210 -29.37 31.36 -15.49
CA ALA A 210 -30.45 31.29 -16.48
C ALA A 210 -31.04 32.67 -16.80
N ALA A 211 -31.24 33.50 -15.77
CA ALA A 211 -31.74 34.86 -15.93
C ALA A 211 -30.79 35.77 -16.73
N LYS A 212 -29.47 35.60 -16.62
CA LYS A 212 -28.48 36.34 -17.45
C LYS A 212 -28.63 36.03 -18.92
N GLU A 213 -29.03 34.80 -19.24
CA GLU A 213 -29.27 34.33 -20.61
C GLU A 213 -30.71 34.60 -21.09
N LYS A 214 -31.52 35.29 -20.28
CA LYS A 214 -32.95 35.54 -20.53
C LYS A 214 -33.78 34.26 -20.65
N ALA A 215 -33.33 33.19 -19.99
CA ALA A 215 -34.02 31.91 -19.89
C ALA A 215 -34.63 31.72 -18.48
N THR A 216 -35.57 30.78 -18.36
CA THR A 216 -36.07 30.30 -17.07
C THR A 216 -35.38 29.00 -16.70
N TYR A 217 -35.06 28.84 -15.42
CA TYR A 217 -34.55 27.56 -14.90
C TYR A 217 -35.75 26.69 -14.49
N ASP A 218 -36.03 25.68 -15.30
CA ASP A 218 -37.29 24.90 -15.20
C ASP A 218 -37.22 23.71 -14.22
N VAL A 219 -36.08 23.47 -13.59
CA VAL A 219 -35.88 22.40 -12.61
C VAL A 219 -36.11 22.94 -11.20
N SER A 220 -36.88 22.23 -10.37
CA SER A 220 -37.15 22.67 -8.99
C SER A 220 -35.93 22.47 -8.07
N GLN A 221 -35.82 23.27 -7.00
CA GLN A 221 -34.79 23.07 -5.98
C GLN A 221 -34.79 21.64 -5.40
N GLU A 222 -35.97 21.05 -5.22
CA GLU A 222 -36.11 19.68 -4.71
C GLU A 222 -35.54 18.65 -5.70
N ASP A 223 -35.71 18.86 -7.00
CA ASP A 223 -35.15 17.99 -8.03
C ASP A 223 -33.63 18.10 -8.10
N VAL A 224 -33.08 19.31 -7.98
CA VAL A 224 -31.62 19.51 -7.87
C VAL A 224 -31.07 18.80 -6.64
N GLU A 225 -31.76 18.91 -5.49
CA GLU A 225 -31.37 18.20 -4.27
C GLU A 225 -31.38 16.67 -4.45
N LYS A 226 -32.40 16.13 -5.13
CA LYS A 226 -32.47 14.70 -5.47
C LYS A 226 -31.30 14.27 -6.36
N ASP A 227 -30.89 15.10 -7.31
CA ASP A 227 -29.75 14.79 -8.18
C ASP A 227 -28.42 14.80 -7.41
N PHE A 228 -28.20 15.74 -6.48
CA PHE A 228 -27.05 15.68 -5.58
C PHE A 228 -27.05 14.42 -4.70
N LYS A 229 -28.21 14.00 -4.18
CA LYS A 229 -28.30 12.75 -3.41
C LYS A 229 -27.92 11.53 -4.25
N LYS A 230 -28.26 11.50 -5.55
CA LYS A 230 -27.80 10.45 -6.48
C LYS A 230 -26.29 10.51 -6.67
N LEU A 231 -25.72 11.70 -6.92
CA LEU A 231 -24.27 11.88 -7.05
C LEU A 231 -23.53 11.38 -5.80
N ILE A 232 -23.95 11.84 -4.62
CA ILE A 232 -23.36 11.46 -3.33
C ILE A 232 -23.43 9.94 -3.14
N LYS A 233 -24.58 9.32 -3.44
CA LYS A 233 -24.73 7.86 -3.34
C LYS A 233 -23.74 7.12 -4.25
N LYS A 234 -23.58 7.56 -5.50
CA LYS A 234 -22.60 6.98 -6.44
C LYS A 234 -21.18 7.12 -5.90
N LEU A 235 -20.78 8.32 -5.48
CA LEU A 235 -19.44 8.59 -4.97
C LEU A 235 -19.13 7.85 -3.66
N ARG A 236 -20.11 7.69 -2.75
CA ARG A 236 -19.95 6.89 -1.52
C ARG A 236 -19.67 5.41 -1.79
N GLY A 237 -20.13 4.89 -2.92
CA GLY A 237 -19.87 3.52 -3.36
C GLY A 237 -18.48 3.30 -3.95
N LEU A 238 -17.71 4.38 -4.18
CA LEU A 238 -16.40 4.32 -4.82
C LEU A 238 -15.25 4.43 -3.79
N PRO A 239 -14.17 3.65 -3.97
CA PRO A 239 -12.92 3.86 -3.24
C PRO A 239 -12.42 5.31 -3.38
N ARG A 240 -11.64 5.78 -2.41
CA ARG A 240 -11.07 7.14 -2.41
C ARG A 240 -10.22 7.38 -3.65
N ILE A 241 -9.41 6.39 -4.06
CA ILE A 241 -8.58 6.49 -5.26
C ILE A 241 -9.45 6.63 -6.51
N SER A 242 -10.55 5.88 -6.63
CA SER A 242 -11.50 6.02 -7.73
C SER A 242 -12.16 7.39 -7.78
N ARG A 243 -12.49 7.98 -6.61
CA ARG A 243 -13.01 9.36 -6.52
C ARG A 243 -11.95 10.39 -6.93
N GLN A 244 -10.69 10.20 -6.55
CA GLN A 244 -9.58 11.08 -6.97
C GLN A 244 -9.33 10.98 -8.48
N PHE A 245 -9.34 9.75 -9.01
CA PHE A 245 -9.21 9.50 -10.44
C PHE A 245 -10.36 10.17 -11.20
N TYR A 246 -11.59 10.04 -10.72
CA TYR A 246 -12.76 10.72 -11.29
C TYR A 246 -12.64 12.25 -11.25
N ALA A 247 -12.20 12.83 -10.13
CA ALA A 247 -11.94 14.26 -10.03
C ALA A 247 -10.87 14.72 -11.05
N PHE A 248 -9.82 13.93 -11.24
CA PHE A 248 -8.82 14.17 -12.27
C PHE A 248 -9.40 14.16 -13.69
N LEU A 249 -10.27 13.19 -14.02
CA LEU A 249 -10.94 13.15 -15.33
C LEU A 249 -11.82 14.39 -15.53
N LEU A 250 -12.60 14.77 -14.51
CA LEU A 250 -13.43 15.97 -14.51
C LEU A 250 -12.61 17.26 -14.64
N ASP A 251 -11.40 17.33 -14.09
CA ASP A 251 -10.55 18.51 -14.20
C ASP A 251 -9.92 18.63 -15.59
N ARG A 252 -9.37 17.52 -16.12
CA ARG A 252 -8.62 17.51 -17.39
C ARG A 252 -9.43 17.25 -18.64
N GLY A 253 -10.68 16.83 -18.51
CA GLY A 253 -11.57 16.63 -19.65
C GLY A 253 -11.82 17.92 -20.43
N ALA A 254 -11.97 17.80 -21.75
CA ALA A 254 -12.43 18.87 -22.62
C ALA A 254 -13.96 18.92 -22.64
N TRP A 255 -14.51 20.12 -22.78
CA TRP A 255 -15.94 20.31 -23.02
C TRP A 255 -16.23 20.24 -24.51
N ASP A 256 -17.30 19.55 -24.85
CA ASP A 256 -17.99 19.65 -26.13
C ASP A 256 -19.47 19.92 -25.82
N GLU A 257 -19.88 21.15 -26.11
CA GLU A 257 -21.10 21.76 -25.59
C GLU A 257 -21.20 21.61 -24.05
N THR A 258 -22.18 20.85 -23.57
CA THR A 258 -22.48 20.61 -22.14
C THR A 258 -21.92 19.27 -21.65
N ASN A 259 -21.30 18.50 -22.54
CA ASN A 259 -20.75 17.19 -22.24
C ASN A 259 -19.24 17.27 -22.06
N LYS A 260 -18.71 16.41 -21.18
CA LYS A 260 -17.29 16.37 -20.87
C LYS A 260 -16.65 15.09 -21.37
N PHE A 261 -15.53 15.23 -22.07
CA PHE A 261 -14.82 14.11 -22.69
C PHE A 261 -13.33 14.14 -22.38
N ILE A 262 -12.71 12.97 -22.28
CA ILE A 262 -11.26 12.86 -22.26
C ILE A 262 -10.81 11.85 -23.30
N ASN A 263 -9.92 12.28 -24.19
CA ASN A 263 -9.37 11.43 -25.24
C ASN A 263 -8.58 10.27 -24.62
N ALA A 264 -8.85 9.04 -25.07
CA ALA A 264 -8.27 7.82 -24.49
C ALA A 264 -6.74 7.77 -24.66
N ASP A 265 -6.27 8.18 -25.84
CA ASP A 265 -4.85 8.27 -26.20
C ASP A 265 -4.10 9.29 -25.34
N TYR A 266 -4.72 10.44 -25.07
CA TYR A 266 -4.21 11.45 -24.14
C TYR A 266 -4.14 10.86 -22.73
N LEU A 267 -5.24 10.27 -22.25
CA LEU A 267 -5.34 9.71 -20.90
C LEU A 267 -4.24 8.68 -20.64
N GLN A 268 -4.00 7.76 -21.58
CA GLN A 268 -2.97 6.73 -21.47
C GLN A 268 -1.54 7.31 -21.40
N ARG A 269 -1.30 8.48 -22.00
CA ARG A 269 0.03 9.14 -21.98
C ARG A 269 0.24 10.01 -20.74
N VAL A 270 -0.83 10.54 -20.14
CA VAL A 270 -0.71 11.44 -18.98
C VAL A 270 -0.93 10.75 -17.64
N CYS A 271 -1.59 9.59 -17.63
CA CYS A 271 -1.85 8.83 -16.42
C CYS A 271 -0.91 7.63 -16.33
N SER A 272 -0.01 7.64 -15.34
CA SER A 272 0.87 6.51 -15.02
C SER A 272 0.35 5.67 -13.85
N PHE A 273 -0.95 5.74 -13.54
CA PHE A 273 -1.53 4.99 -12.43
C PHE A 273 -1.54 3.49 -12.78
N PRO A 274 -1.01 2.59 -11.90
CA PRO A 274 -0.80 1.19 -12.25
C PRO A 274 -2.04 0.42 -12.73
N ASP A 275 -3.22 0.71 -12.18
CA ASP A 275 -4.49 0.05 -12.55
C ASP A 275 -5.52 1.05 -13.08
N MET A 276 -5.11 1.88 -14.04
CA MET A 276 -6.01 2.87 -14.67
C MET A 276 -7.28 2.22 -15.24
N ASP A 277 -7.15 1.04 -15.87
CA ASP A 277 -8.28 0.31 -16.43
C ASP A 277 -9.24 -0.18 -15.34
N GLY A 278 -8.73 -0.57 -14.16
CA GLY A 278 -9.54 -0.88 -12.99
C GLY A 278 -10.37 0.30 -12.53
N GLU A 279 -9.77 1.49 -12.44
CA GLU A 279 -10.50 2.70 -12.08
C GLU A 279 -11.58 3.06 -13.11
N LEU A 280 -11.26 2.97 -14.41
CA LEU A 280 -12.24 3.21 -15.48
C LEU A 280 -13.42 2.21 -15.41
N ARG A 281 -13.16 0.93 -15.10
CA ARG A 281 -14.24 -0.06 -14.88
C ARG A 281 -15.13 0.30 -13.71
N LEU A 282 -14.56 0.74 -12.58
CA LEU A 282 -15.33 1.16 -11.41
C LEU A 282 -16.19 2.39 -11.71
N LEU A 283 -15.65 3.37 -12.43
CA LEU A 283 -16.41 4.57 -12.82
C LEU A 283 -17.51 4.27 -13.84
N THR A 284 -17.27 3.32 -14.75
CA THR A 284 -18.29 2.85 -15.69
C THR A 284 -19.42 2.13 -14.95
N ALA A 285 -19.09 1.24 -14.01
CA ALA A 285 -20.08 0.54 -13.19
C ALA A 285 -20.89 1.48 -12.27
N ALA A 286 -20.33 2.64 -11.91
CA ALA A 286 -21.00 3.69 -11.15
C ALA A 286 -21.80 4.67 -12.04
N ASP A 287 -21.87 4.44 -13.36
CA ASP A 287 -22.54 5.31 -14.32
C ASP A 287 -21.99 6.75 -14.32
N LEU A 288 -20.67 6.90 -14.15
CA LEU A 288 -19.96 8.20 -14.14
C LEU A 288 -19.04 8.40 -15.35
N CYS A 289 -18.75 7.34 -16.08
CA CYS A 289 -17.85 7.37 -17.23
C CYS A 289 -18.28 6.33 -18.27
N TRP A 290 -18.13 6.62 -19.56
CA TRP A 290 -18.53 5.73 -20.64
C TRP A 290 -17.52 5.78 -21.78
N TRP A 291 -17.19 4.62 -22.34
CA TRP A 291 -16.40 4.56 -23.57
C TRP A 291 -17.23 5.06 -24.75
N GLN A 292 -16.64 5.94 -25.55
CA GLN A 292 -17.21 6.41 -26.81
C GLN A 292 -16.25 6.09 -27.95
N GLU A 293 -16.77 5.30 -28.89
CA GLU A 293 -16.06 5.00 -30.13
C GLU A 293 -15.97 6.25 -31.01
N PRO A 294 -14.88 6.41 -31.76
CA PRO A 294 -14.75 7.52 -32.70
C PRO A 294 -15.74 7.35 -33.86
N ASP A 295 -16.38 8.44 -34.26
CA ASP A 295 -17.32 8.45 -35.40
C ASP A 295 -16.60 8.39 -36.76
N GLU A 296 -15.35 8.86 -36.82
CA GLU A 296 -14.56 8.93 -38.05
C GLU A 296 -13.29 8.09 -37.98
N GLN A 297 -12.90 7.54 -39.13
CA GLN A 297 -11.67 6.78 -39.27
C GLN A 297 -10.44 7.67 -39.01
N GLY A 298 -9.59 7.25 -38.08
CA GLY A 298 -8.35 7.96 -37.71
C GLY A 298 -8.47 8.86 -36.49
N GLN A 299 -9.67 9.01 -35.90
CA GLN A 299 -9.83 9.64 -34.60
C GLN A 299 -9.62 8.61 -33.48
N SER A 300 -9.08 9.06 -32.35
CA SER A 300 -8.99 8.21 -31.15
C SER A 300 -10.33 8.23 -30.41
N ALA A 301 -10.64 7.11 -29.76
CA ALA A 301 -11.78 7.03 -28.85
C ALA A 301 -11.66 8.01 -27.67
N SER A 302 -12.79 8.28 -27.03
CA SER A 302 -12.87 9.14 -25.86
C SER A 302 -13.67 8.48 -24.74
N TRP A 303 -13.46 8.96 -23.53
CA TRP A 303 -14.30 8.65 -22.39
C TRP A 303 -15.21 9.83 -22.12
N ARG A 304 -16.53 9.61 -22.20
CA ARG A 304 -17.54 10.58 -21.78
C ARG A 304 -17.67 10.55 -20.26
N ILE A 305 -17.57 11.69 -19.62
CA ILE A 305 -17.59 11.86 -18.17
C ILE A 305 -18.92 12.52 -17.79
N ALA A 306 -19.63 11.93 -16.82
CA ALA A 306 -20.92 12.43 -16.35
C ALA A 306 -21.01 12.36 -14.82
N THR A 307 -21.67 13.32 -14.18
CA THR A 307 -21.84 13.34 -12.71
C THR A 307 -23.13 12.65 -12.26
N VAL A 308 -24.25 12.85 -12.94
CA VAL A 308 -25.54 12.23 -12.58
C VAL A 308 -26.29 11.84 -13.84
N THR A 309 -26.69 10.57 -13.92
CA THR A 309 -27.44 10.00 -15.03
C THR A 309 -28.46 8.99 -14.49
N PRO A 310 -29.76 9.11 -14.82
CA PRO A 310 -30.42 10.31 -15.34
C PRO A 310 -30.64 11.37 -14.23
N SER A 311 -30.26 12.62 -14.50
CA SER A 311 -30.62 13.83 -13.73
C SER A 311 -31.86 14.50 -14.32
N LYS A 312 -32.51 15.37 -13.53
CA LYS A 312 -33.60 16.24 -13.99
C LYS A 312 -33.07 17.46 -14.74
N SER A 313 -31.91 17.99 -14.34
CA SER A 313 -31.16 18.91 -15.20
C SER A 313 -30.43 18.12 -16.29
N TYR A 314 -30.60 18.55 -17.54
CA TYR A 314 -29.87 17.98 -18.69
C TYR A 314 -28.39 18.37 -18.70
N GLU A 315 -28.01 19.42 -17.94
CA GLU A 315 -26.69 20.03 -17.97
C GLU A 315 -25.99 19.97 -16.59
N PHE A 316 -26.49 19.12 -15.68
CA PHE A 316 -26.02 19.04 -14.30
C PHE A 316 -24.49 18.95 -14.14
N THR A 317 -23.80 18.24 -15.05
CA THR A 317 -22.33 18.16 -15.03
C THR A 317 -21.68 19.53 -15.30
N TRP A 318 -22.20 20.26 -16.29
CA TRP A 318 -21.73 21.59 -16.65
C TRP A 318 -22.06 22.60 -15.54
N GLU A 319 -23.32 22.63 -15.08
CA GLU A 319 -23.80 23.51 -14.01
C GLU A 319 -22.98 23.38 -12.72
N LEU A 320 -22.71 22.14 -12.29
CA LEU A 320 -21.87 21.88 -11.12
C LEU A 320 -20.45 22.40 -11.33
N MET A 321 -19.81 22.05 -12.45
CA MET A 321 -18.43 22.44 -12.70
C MET A 321 -18.25 23.95 -12.85
N ASP A 322 -19.21 24.64 -13.48
CA ASP A 322 -19.20 26.08 -13.61
C ASP A 322 -19.37 26.77 -12.26
N PHE A 323 -20.34 26.34 -11.43
CA PHE A 323 -20.49 26.85 -10.07
C PHE A 323 -19.20 26.72 -9.24
N LEU A 324 -18.58 25.53 -9.24
CA LEU A 324 -17.33 25.29 -8.51
C LEU A 324 -16.21 26.22 -8.99
N LYS A 325 -16.10 26.42 -10.31
CA LYS A 325 -15.13 27.33 -10.91
C LYS A 325 -15.38 28.79 -10.51
N GLN A 326 -16.62 29.27 -10.62
CA GLN A 326 -16.98 30.65 -10.27
C GLN A 326 -16.75 30.94 -8.78
N LYS A 327 -17.08 29.98 -7.91
CA LYS A 327 -16.91 30.09 -6.45
C LYS A 327 -15.51 29.73 -5.96
N LYS A 328 -14.62 29.29 -6.84
CA LYS A 328 -13.25 28.81 -6.50
C LYS A 328 -13.25 27.68 -5.48
N ILE A 329 -14.25 26.80 -5.55
CA ILE A 329 -14.37 25.63 -4.68
C ILE A 329 -13.52 24.49 -5.29
N GLY A 330 -12.69 23.86 -4.47
CA GLY A 330 -11.83 22.76 -4.91
C GLY A 330 -12.63 21.51 -5.25
N LEU A 331 -12.42 20.95 -6.45
CA LEU A 331 -13.11 19.75 -6.91
C LEU A 331 -12.89 18.54 -6.00
N GLU A 332 -11.68 18.37 -5.45
CA GLU A 332 -11.37 17.29 -4.51
C GLU A 332 -12.23 17.36 -3.25
N LYS A 333 -12.54 18.57 -2.76
CA LYS A 333 -13.36 18.74 -1.55
C LYS A 333 -14.77 18.18 -1.77
N VAL A 334 -15.33 18.42 -2.95
CA VAL A 334 -16.69 18.03 -3.32
C VAL A 334 -16.75 16.55 -3.74
N ILE A 335 -15.85 16.12 -4.62
CA ILE A 335 -15.90 14.79 -5.24
C ILE A 335 -15.22 13.72 -4.38
N VAL A 336 -14.10 14.06 -3.73
CA VAL A 336 -13.33 13.10 -2.93
C VAL A 336 -13.81 13.14 -1.49
N SER A 337 -13.84 14.32 -0.86
CA SER A 337 -14.20 14.41 0.57
C SER A 337 -15.70 14.41 0.83
N LEU A 338 -16.53 14.56 -0.21
CA LEU A 338 -18.00 14.71 -0.09
C LEU A 338 -18.42 15.84 0.85
N ASP A 339 -17.62 16.92 0.87
CA ASP A 339 -17.85 18.09 1.69
C ASP A 339 -18.32 19.26 0.83
N PHE A 340 -19.59 19.60 0.98
CA PHE A 340 -20.27 20.68 0.27
C PHE A 340 -20.41 21.93 1.13
N SER A 341 -19.68 22.05 2.25
CA SER A 341 -19.81 23.18 3.20
C SER A 341 -19.65 24.56 2.55
N ASP A 342 -18.85 24.64 1.48
CA ASP A 342 -18.50 25.89 0.80
C ASP A 342 -19.57 26.33 -0.21
N PHE A 343 -20.68 25.58 -0.30
CA PHE A 343 -21.82 25.99 -1.11
C PHE A 343 -22.59 27.14 -0.45
N LYS A 344 -22.44 27.35 0.86
CA LYS A 344 -23.14 28.39 1.62
C LYS A 344 -22.80 29.81 1.19
#